data_AF-A0A248KLA2-F1
#
_entry.id   AF-A0A248KLA2-F1
#
_cell.length_a   1.000
_cell.length_b   1.000
_cell.length_c   1.000
_cell.angle_alpha   90.00
_cell.angle_beta   90.00
_cell.angle_gamma   90.00
#
_symmetry.space_group_name_H-M   'P 1'
#
loop_
_entity.id
_entity.type
_entity.pdbx_description
1 polymer ?
#
loop_
_entity_poly.entity_id
_entity_poly.type
_entity_poly.pdbx_seq_one_letter_code
_entity_poly.pdbx_strand_id
1 'polypeptide(L)'
;MKCTAFDTNAALAEQVVSELSALKPHSRVLIPSGSTPRWVYDLLATTKVAEHLTFFALDEWVNVPSESDGSCLSMINQDFVHKCAHPVQLIHFDPYASTAQNIAHYNAALNGAEFDYVILGVGMNGHIGLNEPGVSFAEDYLQTQLDDVTINIASHKYFSGDVTLSEGITVGLGKIIKASKVIVIINHEAKKGIYQEIVNGDAHHTEIPAIYIKQFPHVNYYITKNLKG
;
A
#
# COMPACT_ATOMS: atom_id res chain seq x y z
N MET A 1 2.85 -16.08 -10.62
CA MET A 1 3.54 -14.96 -9.94
C MET A 1 4.67 -14.44 -10.81
N LYS A 2 4.60 -13.19 -11.26
CA LYS A 2 5.72 -12.50 -11.91
C LYS A 2 6.58 -11.81 -10.84
N CYS A 3 7.87 -12.14 -10.78
CA CYS A 3 8.76 -11.70 -9.70
C CYS A 3 10.08 -11.17 -10.27
N THR A 4 10.45 -9.95 -9.86
CA THR A 4 11.70 -9.30 -10.22
C THR A 4 12.52 -9.06 -8.96
N ALA A 5 13.78 -9.50 -8.96
CA ALA A 5 14.68 -9.36 -7.82
C ALA A 5 15.75 -8.29 -8.10
N PHE A 6 15.93 -7.38 -7.16
CA PHE A 6 16.85 -6.25 -7.22
C PHE A 6 17.98 -6.44 -6.20
N ASP A 7 19.18 -5.98 -6.55
CA ASP A 7 20.35 -6.06 -5.65
C ASP A 7 20.17 -5.20 -4.39
N THR A 8 19.53 -4.05 -4.52
CA THR A 8 19.34 -3.09 -3.43
C THR A 8 17.93 -2.49 -3.46
N ASN A 9 17.51 -1.93 -2.33
CA ASN A 9 16.29 -1.11 -2.28
C ASN A 9 16.36 0.11 -3.21
N ALA A 10 17.55 0.66 -3.43
CA ALA A 10 17.74 1.80 -4.34
C ALA A 10 17.43 1.42 -5.79
N ALA A 11 17.97 0.29 -6.28
CA ALA A 11 17.68 -0.19 -7.64
C ALA A 11 16.19 -0.53 -7.83
N LEU A 12 15.55 -1.07 -6.78
CA LEU A 12 14.10 -1.30 -6.78
C LEU A 12 13.34 0.02 -6.88
N ALA A 13 13.72 1.03 -6.09
CA ALA A 13 13.10 2.34 -6.10
C ALA A 13 13.28 3.04 -7.45
N GLU A 14 14.46 2.98 -8.05
CA GLU A 14 14.75 3.50 -9.40
C GLU A 14 13.81 2.90 -10.44
N GLN A 15 13.59 1.57 -10.40
CA GLN A 15 12.65 0.91 -11.29
C GLN A 15 11.22 1.43 -11.09
N VAL A 16 10.75 1.54 -9.84
CA VAL A 16 9.39 2.03 -9.55
C VAL A 16 9.22 3.49 -10.00
N VAL A 17 10.18 4.36 -9.70
CA VAL A 17 10.14 5.78 -10.10
C VAL A 17 10.21 5.93 -11.62
N SER A 18 11.00 5.09 -12.31
CA SER A 18 11.02 5.04 -13.77
C SER A 18 9.69 4.59 -14.37
N GLU A 19 8.96 3.71 -13.70
CA GLU A 19 7.64 3.29 -14.16
C GLU A 19 6.58 4.37 -13.93
N LEU A 20 6.65 5.05 -12.77
CA LEU A 20 5.79 6.20 -12.47
C LEU A 20 6.03 7.36 -13.44
N SER A 21 7.28 7.62 -13.85
CA SER A 21 7.61 8.70 -14.79
C SER A 21 7.09 8.47 -16.20
N ALA A 22 6.81 7.22 -16.57
CA ALA A 22 6.24 6.84 -17.85
C ALA A 22 4.70 6.92 -17.88
N LEU A 23 4.05 7.19 -16.73
CA LEU A 23 2.61 7.35 -16.65
C LEU A 23 2.17 8.67 -17.31
N LYS A 24 0.91 8.70 -17.77
CA LYS A 24 0.31 9.91 -18.32
C LYS A 24 0.05 10.93 -17.20
N PRO A 25 0.05 12.24 -17.51
CA PRO A 25 -0.44 13.24 -16.56
C PRO A 25 -1.83 12.89 -16.02
N HIS A 26 -2.05 13.17 -14.74
CA HIS A 26 -3.25 12.84 -13.96
C HIS A 26 -3.54 11.34 -13.82
N SER A 27 -2.53 10.49 -14.00
CA SER A 27 -2.68 9.07 -13.66
C SER A 27 -2.91 8.90 -12.15
N ARG A 28 -3.82 7.99 -11.82
CA ARG A 28 -4.29 7.66 -10.46
C ARG A 28 -3.41 6.59 -9.87
N VAL A 29 -2.63 6.94 -8.84
CA VAL A 29 -1.65 6.06 -8.21
C VAL A 29 -2.05 5.77 -6.76
N LEU A 30 -2.33 4.50 -6.46
CA LEU A 30 -2.60 4.07 -5.08
C LEU A 30 -1.29 3.75 -4.38
N ILE A 31 -1.08 4.29 -3.18
CA ILE A 31 0.17 4.17 -2.43
C ILE A 31 -0.07 3.77 -0.96
N PRO A 32 0.78 2.91 -0.36
CA PRO A 32 0.62 2.46 1.02
C PRO A 32 1.42 3.34 1.99
N SER A 33 1.06 3.34 3.27
CA SER A 33 1.95 3.88 4.29
C SER A 33 3.04 2.86 4.70
N GLY A 34 3.73 3.09 5.81
CA GLY A 34 4.66 2.14 6.42
C GLY A 34 6.08 2.16 5.85
N SER A 35 6.93 1.25 6.34
CA SER A 35 8.38 1.31 6.08
C SER A 35 8.82 0.80 4.70
N THR A 36 8.05 -0.12 4.12
CA THR A 36 8.39 -0.77 2.83
C THR A 36 8.58 0.20 1.66
N PRO A 37 7.66 1.15 1.40
CA PRO A 37 7.76 2.05 0.25
C PRO A 37 8.75 3.21 0.43
N ARG A 38 9.39 3.39 1.60
CA ARG A 38 10.19 4.59 1.92
C ARG A 38 11.27 4.92 0.90
N TRP A 39 12.01 3.93 0.40
CA TRP A 39 13.03 4.15 -0.64
C TRP A 39 12.45 4.68 -1.95
N VAL A 40 11.23 4.25 -2.30
CA VAL A 40 10.51 4.78 -3.47
C VAL A 40 10.17 6.24 -3.22
N TYR A 41 9.66 6.59 -2.04
CA TYR A 41 9.30 7.96 -1.69
C TYR A 41 10.48 8.90 -1.61
N ASP A 42 11.57 8.48 -0.97
CA ASP A 42 12.81 9.26 -0.87
C ASP A 42 13.32 9.62 -2.26
N LEU A 43 13.36 8.66 -3.19
CA LEU A 43 13.77 8.94 -4.57
C LEU A 43 12.74 9.77 -5.31
N LEU A 44 11.46 9.41 -5.25
CA LEU A 44 10.37 10.08 -5.96
C LEU A 44 10.30 11.58 -5.60
N ALA A 45 10.47 11.92 -4.32
CA ALA A 45 10.45 13.29 -3.81
C ALA A 45 11.57 14.19 -4.39
N THR A 46 12.67 13.59 -4.85
CA THR A 46 13.76 14.33 -5.53
C THR A 46 13.48 14.61 -7.01
N THR A 47 12.37 14.11 -7.54
CA THR A 47 12.00 14.25 -8.95
C THR A 47 10.75 15.13 -9.12
N LYS A 48 10.44 15.47 -10.37
CA LYS A 48 9.17 16.14 -10.74
C LYS A 48 8.03 15.19 -11.10
N VAL A 49 8.26 13.87 -11.03
CA VAL A 49 7.29 12.86 -11.47
C VAL A 49 5.94 13.02 -10.74
N ALA A 50 6.00 13.31 -9.45
CA ALA A 50 4.81 13.48 -8.63
C ALA A 50 3.99 14.76 -8.94
N GLU A 51 4.54 15.77 -9.62
CA GLU A 51 3.82 17.00 -10.01
C GLU A 51 2.65 16.73 -10.95
N HIS A 52 2.68 15.61 -11.67
CA HIS A 52 1.71 15.28 -12.71
C HIS A 52 0.88 14.04 -12.37
N LEU A 53 0.94 13.53 -11.15
CA LEU A 53 0.21 12.33 -10.72
C LEU A 53 -0.78 12.68 -9.62
N THR A 54 -1.87 11.92 -9.54
CA THR A 54 -2.83 12.01 -8.45
C THR A 54 -2.67 10.78 -7.58
N PHE A 55 -2.25 10.97 -6.34
CA PHE A 55 -2.02 9.89 -5.40
C PHE A 55 -3.24 9.63 -4.52
N PHE A 56 -3.43 8.38 -4.14
CA PHE A 56 -4.46 7.91 -3.22
C PHE A 56 -3.79 7.10 -2.11
N ALA A 57 -4.13 7.37 -0.85
CA ALA A 57 -3.71 6.54 0.27
C ALA A 57 -4.49 5.21 0.26
N LEU A 58 -3.79 4.11 0.54
CA LEU A 58 -4.36 2.76 0.56
C LEU A 58 -5.33 2.52 1.72
N ASP A 59 -5.05 3.11 2.88
CA ASP A 59 -5.74 2.81 4.13
C ASP A 59 -5.59 3.94 5.16
N GLU A 60 -6.43 3.88 6.19
CA GLU A 60 -6.30 4.68 7.41
C GLU A 60 -6.94 3.94 8.61
N TRP A 61 -6.43 4.23 9.81
CA TRP A 61 -7.02 3.72 11.06
C TRP A 61 -8.31 4.48 11.39
N VAL A 62 -9.36 3.75 11.76
CA VAL A 62 -10.62 4.38 12.17
C VAL A 62 -10.47 4.99 13.56
N ASN A 63 -10.98 6.22 13.74
CA ASN A 63 -10.92 6.99 14.98
C ASN A 63 -9.51 7.35 15.50
N VAL A 64 -8.48 7.26 14.66
CA VAL A 64 -7.14 7.79 14.99
C VAL A 64 -6.95 9.13 14.29
N PRO A 65 -6.54 10.20 15.01
CA PRO A 65 -6.29 11.50 14.37
C PRO A 65 -5.21 11.40 13.28
N SER A 66 -5.45 12.01 12.13
CA SER A 66 -4.53 11.96 10.99
C SER A 66 -3.20 12.70 11.22
N GLU A 67 -3.11 13.49 12.27
CA GLU A 67 -1.88 14.14 12.75
C GLU A 67 -1.08 13.26 13.72
N SER A 68 -1.64 12.15 14.20
CA SER A 68 -0.91 11.21 15.04
C SER A 68 0.25 10.61 14.25
N ASP A 69 1.40 10.48 14.91
CA ASP A 69 2.67 9.97 14.37
C ASP A 69 2.56 8.63 13.62
N GLY A 70 1.71 7.72 14.10
CA GLY A 70 1.48 6.42 13.47
C GLY A 70 0.28 6.34 12.52
N SER A 71 -0.44 7.44 12.27
CA SER A 71 -1.52 7.44 11.27
C SER A 71 -0.97 7.23 9.86
N CYS A 72 -1.75 6.60 8.98
CA CYS A 72 -1.32 6.34 7.62
C CYS A 72 -1.05 7.64 6.86
N LEU A 73 -1.92 8.65 7.04
CA LEU A 73 -1.73 9.95 6.43
C LEU A 73 -0.48 10.66 6.95
N SER A 74 -0.26 10.70 8.27
CA SER A 74 0.94 11.34 8.84
C SER A 74 2.22 10.68 8.32
N MET A 75 2.28 9.35 8.26
CA MET A 75 3.42 8.63 7.70
C MET A 75 3.65 8.98 6.23
N ILE A 76 2.62 8.96 5.38
CA ILE A 76 2.77 9.32 3.96
C ILE A 76 3.22 10.78 3.82
N ASN A 77 2.69 11.68 4.64
CA ASN A 77 3.08 13.08 4.60
C ASN A 77 4.56 13.28 4.97
N GLN A 78 5.02 12.65 6.06
CA GLN A 78 6.41 12.72 6.49
C GLN A 78 7.36 12.04 5.52
N ASP A 79 7.02 10.85 5.04
CA ASP A 79 7.91 10.03 4.22
C ASP A 79 7.94 10.50 2.76
N PHE A 80 6.91 11.21 2.27
CA PHE A 80 6.78 11.59 0.86
C PHE A 80 6.37 13.05 0.63
N VAL A 81 5.15 13.45 1.02
CA VAL A 81 4.55 14.73 0.57
C VAL A 81 5.38 15.93 1.03
N HIS A 82 5.78 15.97 2.30
CA HIS A 82 6.55 17.08 2.86
C HIS A 82 7.99 17.15 2.35
N LYS A 83 8.50 16.07 1.73
CA LYS A 83 9.85 16.05 1.13
C LYS A 83 9.85 16.60 -0.30
N CYS A 84 8.69 16.68 -0.95
CA CYS A 84 8.58 17.18 -2.32
C CYS A 84 8.77 18.70 -2.34
N ALA A 85 9.54 19.20 -3.33
CA ALA A 85 9.70 20.64 -3.55
C ALA A 85 8.48 21.31 -4.22
N HIS A 86 7.45 20.52 -4.52
CA HIS A 86 6.23 20.91 -5.23
C HIS A 86 4.99 20.32 -4.52
N PRO A 87 3.79 20.86 -4.76
CA PRO A 87 2.57 20.31 -4.20
C PRO A 87 2.27 18.91 -4.76
N VAL A 88 1.99 17.96 -3.88
CA VAL A 88 1.53 16.62 -4.24
C VAL A 88 0.02 16.53 -4.04
N GLN A 89 -0.71 16.08 -5.05
CA GLN A 89 -2.13 15.79 -4.92
C GLN A 89 -2.30 14.42 -4.26
N LEU A 90 -2.72 14.41 -2.99
CA LEU A 90 -2.97 13.19 -2.23
C LEU A 90 -4.43 13.16 -1.76
N ILE A 91 -5.15 12.10 -2.14
CA ILE A 91 -6.51 11.78 -1.68
C ILE A 91 -6.37 10.72 -0.58
N HIS A 92 -7.06 10.90 0.54
CA HIS A 92 -6.93 10.02 1.69
C HIS A 92 -8.28 9.81 2.38
N PHE A 93 -8.38 8.76 3.17
CA PHE A 93 -9.55 8.53 4.02
C PHE A 93 -9.59 9.55 5.16
N ASP A 94 -10.80 9.93 5.57
CA ASP A 94 -11.04 10.65 6.82
C ASP A 94 -11.30 9.62 7.93
N PRO A 95 -10.49 9.57 8.99
CA PRO A 95 -10.59 8.56 10.05
C PRO A 95 -11.88 8.64 10.87
N TYR A 96 -12.61 9.77 10.81
CA TYR A 96 -13.85 9.99 11.57
C TYR A 96 -15.10 9.99 10.69
N ALA A 97 -14.94 10.01 9.37
CA ALA A 97 -16.07 9.88 8.46
C ALA A 97 -16.59 8.44 8.44
N SER A 98 -17.89 8.28 8.19
CA SER A 98 -18.47 6.96 7.97
C SER A 98 -17.83 6.28 6.76
N THR A 99 -17.82 4.95 6.74
CA THR A 99 -17.34 4.14 5.61
C THR A 99 -17.98 4.59 4.29
N ALA A 100 -19.29 4.87 4.29
CA ALA A 100 -20.03 5.30 3.11
C ALA A 100 -19.56 6.68 2.58
N GLN A 101 -19.25 7.63 3.47
CA GLN A 101 -18.72 8.94 3.08
C GLN A 101 -17.33 8.82 2.48
N ASN A 102 -16.46 8.02 3.10
CA ASN A 102 -15.11 7.73 2.59
C ASN A 102 -15.14 7.07 1.21
N ILE A 103 -16.00 6.06 1.02
CA ILE A 103 -16.20 5.41 -0.29
C ILE A 103 -16.70 6.41 -1.33
N ALA A 104 -17.70 7.24 -0.98
CA ALA A 104 -18.22 8.25 -1.89
C ALA A 104 -17.14 9.28 -2.28
N HIS A 105 -16.29 9.69 -1.32
CA HIS A 105 -15.16 10.58 -1.56
C HIS A 105 -14.16 9.99 -2.56
N TYR A 106 -13.71 8.75 -2.34
CA TYR A 106 -12.78 8.07 -3.26
C TYR A 106 -13.38 7.87 -4.64
N ASN A 107 -14.63 7.42 -4.73
CA ASN A 107 -15.30 7.20 -6.01
C ASN A 107 -15.51 8.50 -6.79
N ALA A 108 -15.82 9.60 -6.10
CA ALA A 108 -15.91 10.92 -6.73
C ALA A 108 -14.56 11.38 -7.28
N ALA A 109 -13.48 11.20 -6.52
CA ALA A 109 -12.12 11.54 -6.95
C ALA A 109 -11.63 10.68 -8.13
N LEU A 110 -12.02 9.40 -8.19
CA LEU A 110 -11.75 8.51 -9.32
C LEU A 110 -12.61 8.80 -10.55
N ASN A 111 -13.79 9.40 -10.37
CA ASN A 111 -14.74 9.74 -11.43
C ASN A 111 -15.02 8.58 -12.40
N GLY A 112 -15.29 7.39 -11.85
CA GLY A 112 -15.57 6.17 -12.61
C GLY A 112 -14.35 5.49 -13.24
N ALA A 113 -13.14 6.00 -13.01
CA ALA A 113 -11.90 5.37 -13.47
C ALA A 113 -11.36 4.34 -12.45
N GLU A 114 -10.46 3.47 -12.94
CA GLU A 114 -9.66 2.58 -12.12
C GLU A 114 -8.29 3.21 -11.81
N PHE A 115 -7.52 2.58 -10.91
CA PHE A 115 -6.14 2.97 -10.66
C PHE A 115 -5.26 2.61 -11.87
N ASP A 116 -4.39 3.52 -12.27
CA ASP A 116 -3.43 3.26 -13.35
C ASP A 116 -2.21 2.49 -12.81
N TYR A 117 -1.86 2.74 -11.54
CA TYR A 117 -0.73 2.10 -10.89
C TYR A 117 -0.96 1.95 -9.39
N VAL A 118 -0.64 0.79 -8.84
CA VAL A 118 -0.80 0.51 -7.41
C VAL A 118 0.53 0.03 -6.84
N ILE A 119 0.98 0.65 -5.75
CA ILE A 119 2.12 0.20 -4.95
C ILE A 119 1.56 -0.43 -3.68
N LEU A 120 2.06 -1.60 -3.31
CA LEU A 120 1.66 -2.33 -2.10
C LEU A 120 2.90 -2.77 -1.34
N GLY A 121 2.79 -2.79 -0.01
CA GLY A 121 3.63 -3.62 0.84
C GLY A 121 2.92 -4.93 1.19
N VAL A 122 3.57 -5.76 2.01
CA VAL A 122 2.98 -6.99 2.54
C VAL A 122 3.19 -7.06 4.04
N GLY A 123 2.13 -7.37 4.78
CA GLY A 123 2.15 -7.63 6.23
C GLY A 123 3.00 -8.84 6.63
N MET A 124 3.27 -9.03 7.92
CA MET A 124 3.97 -10.26 8.35
C MET A 124 3.06 -11.50 8.26
N ASN A 125 1.75 -11.31 8.29
CA ASN A 125 0.69 -12.31 8.09
C ASN A 125 0.20 -12.37 6.63
N GLY A 126 0.84 -11.66 5.70
CA GLY A 126 0.45 -11.65 4.29
C GLY A 126 -0.71 -10.71 3.92
N HIS A 127 -1.18 -9.85 4.83
CA HIS A 127 -2.14 -8.81 4.51
C HIS A 127 -1.61 -7.83 3.46
N ILE A 128 -2.53 -7.14 2.78
CA ILE A 128 -2.25 -6.05 1.83
C ILE A 128 -3.08 -4.84 2.23
N GLY A 129 -2.41 -3.74 2.57
CA GLY A 129 -3.07 -2.67 3.31
C GLY A 129 -3.71 -3.23 4.57
N LEU A 130 -5.00 -2.97 4.78
CA LEU A 130 -5.80 -3.58 5.85
C LEU A 130 -6.74 -4.66 5.35
N ASN A 131 -6.49 -5.22 4.16
CA ASN A 131 -7.12 -6.46 3.74
C ASN A 131 -6.46 -7.57 4.56
N GLU A 132 -7.03 -7.91 5.72
CA GLU A 132 -6.51 -8.92 6.64
C GLU A 132 -6.85 -10.35 6.17
N PRO A 133 -6.17 -11.38 6.70
CA PRO A 133 -6.59 -12.76 6.46
C PRO A 133 -8.07 -13.01 6.81
N GLY A 134 -8.78 -13.71 5.93
CA GLY A 134 -10.19 -14.06 6.12
C GLY A 134 -11.22 -13.01 5.72
N VAL A 135 -10.81 -11.80 5.29
CA VAL A 135 -11.74 -10.81 4.74
C VAL A 135 -12.15 -11.14 3.29
N SER A 136 -13.28 -10.60 2.84
CA SER A 136 -13.75 -10.78 1.46
C SER A 136 -12.77 -10.17 0.45
N PHE A 137 -12.39 -10.93 -0.56
CA PHE A 137 -11.53 -10.46 -1.65
C PHE A 137 -12.31 -9.78 -2.79
N ALA A 138 -13.65 -9.77 -2.72
CA ALA A 138 -14.51 -9.19 -3.74
C ALA A 138 -14.83 -7.70 -3.50
N GLU A 139 -14.64 -7.21 -2.27
CA GLU A 139 -14.99 -5.83 -1.91
C GLU A 139 -14.02 -4.83 -2.55
N ASP A 140 -14.57 -3.74 -3.08
CA ASP A 140 -13.79 -2.62 -3.63
C ASP A 140 -13.20 -1.73 -2.51
N TYR A 141 -13.85 -1.69 -1.36
CA TYR A 141 -13.42 -1.00 -0.15
C TYR A 141 -13.93 -1.77 1.05
N LEU A 142 -13.19 -1.79 2.16
CA LEU A 142 -13.64 -2.44 3.37
C LEU A 142 -13.22 -1.64 4.62
N GLN A 143 -14.11 -1.62 5.61
CA GLN A 143 -13.75 -1.35 6.99
C GLN A 143 -13.73 -2.68 7.73
N THR A 144 -12.65 -2.98 8.42
CA THR A 144 -12.47 -4.26 9.13
C THR A 144 -11.93 -4.05 10.52
N GLN A 145 -12.21 -5.03 11.37
CA GLN A 145 -11.46 -5.27 12.59
C GLN A 145 -10.03 -5.66 12.21
N LEU A 146 -9.06 -5.10 12.93
CA LEU A 146 -7.64 -5.36 12.72
C LEU A 146 -7.25 -6.70 13.36
N ASP A 147 -6.32 -7.42 12.73
CA ASP A 147 -5.74 -8.62 13.30
C ASP A 147 -4.82 -8.26 14.49
N ASP A 148 -4.75 -9.12 15.50
CA ASP A 148 -3.90 -8.92 16.69
C ASP A 148 -2.43 -8.71 16.31
N VAL A 149 -1.94 -9.39 15.27
CA VAL A 149 -0.58 -9.21 14.73
C VAL A 149 -0.39 -7.80 14.18
N THR A 150 -1.39 -7.28 13.47
CA THR A 150 -1.36 -5.92 12.91
C THR A 150 -1.38 -4.88 14.03
N ILE A 151 -2.28 -5.01 15.02
CA ILE A 151 -2.34 -4.12 16.18
C ILE A 151 -1.00 -4.10 16.91
N ASN A 152 -0.49 -5.29 17.26
CA ASN A 152 0.76 -5.41 18.01
C ASN A 152 1.95 -4.79 17.28
N ILE A 153 2.10 -5.05 15.98
CA ILE A 153 3.20 -4.48 15.19
C ILE A 153 3.04 -2.97 15.04
N ALA A 154 1.84 -2.50 14.69
CA ALA A 154 1.60 -1.08 14.42
C ALA A 154 1.81 -0.22 15.67
N SER A 155 1.23 -0.62 16.81
CA SER A 155 1.33 0.13 18.07
C SER A 155 2.77 0.31 18.53
N HIS A 156 3.63 -0.71 18.40
CA HIS A 156 5.03 -0.61 18.83
C HIS A 156 5.96 0.05 17.82
N LYS A 157 5.63 -0.05 16.52
CA LYS A 157 6.52 0.38 15.45
C LYS A 157 6.27 1.81 14.99
N TYR A 158 5.00 2.24 14.98
CA TYR A 158 4.60 3.50 14.35
C TYR A 158 4.11 4.55 15.33
N PHE A 159 3.70 4.16 16.54
CA PHE A 159 3.23 5.09 17.56
C PHE A 159 4.25 5.20 18.70
N SER A 160 4.51 6.43 19.15
CA SER A 160 5.43 6.72 20.26
C SER A 160 4.78 6.63 21.64
N GLY A 161 3.45 6.57 21.70
CA GLY A 161 2.67 6.46 22.93
C GLY A 161 1.52 5.47 22.81
N ASP A 162 0.70 5.41 23.85
CA ASP A 162 -0.46 4.50 23.88
C ASP A 162 -1.48 4.90 22.80
N VAL A 163 -1.80 3.93 21.94
CA VAL A 163 -2.82 4.05 20.91
C VAL A 163 -3.78 2.87 21.02
N THR A 164 -5.07 3.12 20.82
CA THR A 164 -6.07 2.06 20.72
C THR A 164 -6.43 1.87 19.25
N LEU A 165 -5.86 0.84 18.64
CA LEU A 165 -6.22 0.40 17.29
C LEU A 165 -7.26 -0.72 17.40
N SER A 166 -8.32 -0.63 16.62
CA SER A 166 -9.40 -1.64 16.61
C SER A 166 -9.89 -1.91 15.20
N GLU A 167 -10.17 -0.86 14.45
CA GLU A 167 -10.62 -0.93 13.06
C GLU A 167 -9.75 -0.09 12.14
N GLY A 168 -9.82 -0.41 10.86
CA GLY A 168 -9.31 0.45 9.81
C GLY A 168 -10.11 0.33 8.52
N ILE A 169 -9.99 1.34 7.68
CA ILE A 169 -10.60 1.41 6.35
C ILE A 169 -9.51 1.29 5.29
N THR A 170 -9.77 0.54 4.23
CA THR A 170 -8.82 0.33 3.14
C THR A 170 -9.50 0.19 1.79
N VAL A 171 -8.74 0.48 0.72
CA VAL A 171 -9.10 0.04 -0.63
C VAL A 171 -9.00 -1.49 -0.67
N GLY A 172 -10.11 -2.13 -1.06
CA GLY A 172 -10.26 -3.56 -1.05
C GLY A 172 -9.58 -4.24 -2.24
N LEU A 173 -9.31 -5.55 -2.12
CA LEU A 173 -8.69 -6.33 -3.20
C LEU A 173 -9.51 -6.26 -4.50
N GLY A 174 -10.84 -6.18 -4.43
CA GLY A 174 -11.72 -6.07 -5.60
C GLY A 174 -11.41 -4.85 -6.47
N LYS A 175 -10.98 -3.74 -5.84
CA LYS A 175 -10.57 -2.51 -6.53
C LYS A 175 -9.11 -2.57 -6.95
N ILE A 176 -8.23 -3.11 -6.09
CA ILE A 176 -6.80 -3.24 -6.36
C ILE A 176 -6.55 -4.09 -7.62
N ILE A 177 -7.22 -5.23 -7.77
CA ILE A 177 -7.01 -6.14 -8.91
C ILE A 177 -7.54 -5.59 -10.23
N LYS A 178 -8.39 -4.56 -10.21
CA LYS A 178 -8.87 -3.86 -11.42
C LYS A 178 -7.88 -2.80 -11.93
N ALA A 179 -6.83 -2.49 -11.16
CA ALA A 179 -5.82 -1.54 -11.57
C ALA A 179 -5.07 -2.00 -12.83
N SER A 180 -4.57 -1.04 -13.62
CA SER A 180 -3.81 -1.38 -14.84
C SER A 180 -2.48 -2.07 -14.53
N LYS A 181 -1.83 -1.71 -13.42
CA LYS A 181 -0.61 -2.35 -12.93
C LYS A 181 -0.53 -2.33 -11.41
N VAL A 182 -0.10 -3.45 -10.83
CA VAL A 182 0.11 -3.58 -9.38
C VAL A 182 1.54 -4.02 -9.12
N ILE A 183 2.25 -3.30 -8.26
CA ILE A 183 3.56 -3.65 -7.75
C ILE A 183 3.45 -3.96 -6.26
N VAL A 184 3.79 -5.20 -5.91
CA VAL A 184 3.92 -5.65 -4.52
C VAL A 184 5.39 -5.62 -4.15
N ILE A 185 5.78 -4.72 -3.26
CA ILE A 185 7.16 -4.60 -2.78
C ILE A 185 7.31 -5.50 -1.55
N ILE A 186 8.27 -6.41 -1.60
CA ILE A 186 8.69 -7.20 -0.43
C ILE A 186 10.19 -7.00 -0.26
N ASN A 187 10.55 -6.19 0.71
CA ASN A 187 11.93 -5.88 1.08
C ASN A 187 12.16 -6.17 2.57
N HIS A 188 13.43 -6.21 2.99
CA HIS A 188 13.90 -6.53 4.35
C HIS A 188 13.91 -8.01 4.73
N GLU A 189 14.99 -8.47 5.35
CA GLU A 189 15.19 -9.86 5.78
C GLU A 189 14.05 -10.40 6.66
N ALA A 190 13.45 -9.56 7.51
CA ALA A 190 12.31 -9.94 8.33
C ALA A 190 11.10 -10.45 7.51
N LYS A 191 10.97 -10.07 6.23
CA LYS A 191 9.90 -10.52 5.33
C LYS A 191 10.18 -11.87 4.65
N LYS A 192 11.32 -12.52 4.93
CA LYS A 192 11.71 -13.78 4.26
C LYS A 192 10.71 -14.92 4.49
N GLY A 193 10.19 -15.05 5.71
CA GLY A 193 9.18 -16.08 6.04
C GLY A 193 7.92 -15.92 5.21
N ILE A 194 7.29 -14.73 5.27
CA ILE A 194 6.07 -14.47 4.52
C ILE A 194 6.30 -14.50 3.00
N TYR A 195 7.48 -14.09 2.52
CA TYR A 195 7.84 -14.25 1.11
C TYR A 195 7.85 -15.71 0.65
N GLN A 196 8.44 -16.61 1.44
CA GLN A 196 8.48 -18.04 1.13
C GLN A 196 7.08 -18.65 1.12
N GLU A 197 6.23 -18.28 2.07
CA GLU A 197 4.83 -18.67 2.12
C GLU A 197 4.08 -18.19 0.86
N ILE A 198 4.31 -16.94 0.44
CA ILE A 198 3.68 -16.40 -0.78
C ILE A 198 4.11 -17.14 -2.04
N VAL A 199 5.40 -17.44 -2.16
CA VAL A 199 5.95 -18.18 -3.31
C VAL A 199 5.32 -19.57 -3.38
N ASN A 200 5.29 -20.27 -2.25
CA ASN A 200 4.93 -21.70 -2.18
C ASN A 200 3.41 -21.95 -2.08
N GLY A 201 2.62 -20.98 -1.61
CA GLY A 201 1.19 -21.18 -1.41
C GLY A 201 0.41 -21.39 -2.70
N ASP A 202 -0.78 -21.99 -2.62
CA ASP A 202 -1.66 -22.14 -3.77
C ASP A 202 -2.24 -20.76 -4.18
N ALA A 203 -2.27 -20.42 -5.46
CA ALA A 203 -2.88 -19.17 -5.91
C ALA A 203 -4.40 -19.10 -5.65
N HIS A 204 -5.06 -20.25 -5.45
CA HIS A 204 -6.46 -20.35 -5.02
C HIS A 204 -6.65 -20.22 -3.50
N HIS A 205 -5.59 -19.89 -2.75
CA HIS A 205 -5.67 -19.66 -1.32
C HIS A 205 -6.60 -18.48 -1.01
N THR A 206 -7.72 -18.76 -0.34
CA THR A 206 -8.75 -17.76 -0.03
C THR A 206 -8.51 -17.04 1.29
N GLU A 207 -7.43 -17.35 2.01
CA GLU A 207 -7.20 -16.77 3.34
C GLU A 207 -6.07 -15.73 3.37
N ILE A 208 -5.11 -15.75 2.43
CA ILE A 208 -3.94 -14.85 2.45
C ILE A 208 -3.99 -13.91 1.25
N PRO A 209 -4.27 -12.62 1.45
CA PRO A 209 -4.40 -11.60 0.41
C PRO A 209 -3.22 -11.56 -0.57
N ALA A 210 -1.99 -11.56 -0.05
CA ALA A 210 -0.79 -11.52 -0.87
C ALA A 210 -0.55 -12.80 -1.70
N ILE A 211 -1.19 -13.92 -1.34
CA ILE A 211 -1.18 -15.13 -2.17
C ILE A 211 -2.25 -15.02 -3.25
N TYR A 212 -3.47 -14.63 -2.87
CA TYR A 212 -4.59 -14.50 -3.80
C TYR A 212 -4.27 -13.62 -5.00
N ILE A 213 -3.69 -12.43 -4.79
CA ILE A 213 -3.46 -11.50 -5.90
C ILE A 213 -2.35 -11.96 -6.87
N LYS A 214 -1.53 -12.96 -6.51
CA LYS A 214 -0.42 -13.42 -7.34
C LYS A 214 -0.84 -14.13 -8.63
N GLN A 215 -2.13 -14.48 -8.74
CA GLN A 215 -2.72 -15.10 -9.91
C GLN A 215 -2.95 -14.12 -11.06
N PHE A 216 -3.06 -12.82 -10.77
CA PHE A 216 -3.36 -11.81 -11.78
C PHE A 216 -2.09 -11.41 -12.56
N PRO A 217 -2.12 -11.39 -13.90
CA PRO A 217 -0.92 -11.24 -14.72
C PRO A 217 -0.27 -9.85 -14.66
N HIS A 218 -1.03 -8.82 -14.30
CA HIS A 218 -0.55 -7.44 -14.13
C HIS A 218 -0.01 -7.15 -12.72
N VAL A 219 -0.06 -8.12 -11.81
CA VAL A 219 0.55 -8.06 -10.48
C VAL A 219 1.99 -8.54 -10.55
N ASN A 220 2.93 -7.69 -10.15
CA ASN A 220 4.36 -7.98 -10.15
C ASN A 220 4.92 -7.85 -8.73
N TYR A 221 5.74 -8.80 -8.31
CA TYR A 221 6.42 -8.79 -7.01
C TYR A 221 7.84 -8.27 -7.20
N TYR A 222 8.16 -7.14 -6.59
CA TYR A 222 9.49 -6.54 -6.60
C TYR A 222 10.14 -6.82 -5.26
N ILE A 223 11.25 -7.56 -5.29
CA ILE A 223 11.91 -8.03 -4.08
C ILE A 223 13.39 -7.67 -4.06
N THR A 224 13.99 -7.62 -2.88
CA THR A 224 15.44 -7.56 -2.73
C THR A 224 16.06 -8.97 -2.72
N LYS A 225 17.22 -9.16 -3.35
CA LYS A 225 17.84 -10.49 -3.56
C LYS A 225 18.12 -11.26 -2.27
N ASN A 226 18.36 -10.58 -1.15
CA ASN A 226 18.56 -11.22 0.16
C ASN A 226 17.38 -12.10 0.60
N LEU A 227 16.18 -11.91 0.04
CA LEU A 227 15.02 -12.76 0.31
C LEU A 227 15.07 -14.14 -0.38
N LYS A 228 15.89 -14.32 -1.43
CA LYS A 228 15.94 -15.57 -2.21
C LYS A 228 16.79 -16.67 -1.58
N GLY A 229 17.56 -16.39 -0.53
CA GLY A 229 18.54 -17.31 0.03
C GLY A 229 19.95 -16.89 -0.30
#